data_AF-A0A0D2XYJ0-F1
#
_entry.id   AF-A0A0D2XYJ0-F1
#
_cell.length_a   1.000
_cell.length_b   1.000
_cell.length_c   1.000
_cell.angle_alpha   90.00
_cell.angle_beta   90.00
_cell.angle_gamma   90.00
#
_symmetry.space_group_name_H-M   'P 1'
#
loop_
_entity.id
_entity.type
_entity.pdbx_description
1 polymer ?
#
loop_
_entity_poly.entity_id
_entity_poly.type
_entity_poly.pdbx_seq_one_letter_code
_entity_poly.pdbx_strand_id
1 'polypeptide(L)'
;MRPIARQLRPSVARPFTSAAIRRSAETQTATPSTADLDPNTVLPEFEQQLMKAGKMPIGSRRRRMAIRSTGDLPFEHLPYQAFQEARKILAVDREEKLAEISKELDKISRLEATSPEDIKGGQKMKDIKIKSLHKYVERLKILADANDPIVKKRFEDGTGDMNKPIYRHYAEAKWRSYDQRLITQRIKQFNIVPDVLPKLEPTADVQLYFRKLKIPPGQIVDSVVSENAPRLRVQVFDKGERLVSVVVLDSDVPNPDSDTFNKRCHFLAANIPISPTETSLPLSRIKGEDQLALPWLPAFSQKGAPYHRLGIYLLEQQPGKKIDVAKLKGLYSQRDGFSLKSFRDKFSTTPFGFNMFRSVWDENTAAVMARHNIPGSDVEFRPTRVYSLKPPVKPRGWEAKRQGPKYRHLWKYTKNIRGISNSRGWIKRR
;
A
#
# COMPACT_ATOMS: atom_id res chain seq x y z
N MET A 1 14.47 -20.10 45.30
CA MET A 1 13.45 -19.02 45.25
C MET A 1 13.82 -17.96 46.28
N ARG A 2 14.20 -16.76 45.85
CA ARG A 2 14.45 -15.58 46.69
C ARG A 2 13.43 -14.51 46.30
N PRO A 3 12.71 -13.85 47.22
CA PRO A 3 11.80 -12.78 46.84
C PRO A 3 12.59 -11.48 46.68
N ILE A 4 12.61 -10.93 45.46
CA ILE A 4 13.06 -9.56 45.19
C ILE A 4 11.87 -8.64 45.49
N ALA A 5 11.72 -8.28 46.76
CA ALA A 5 10.82 -7.20 47.16
C ALA A 5 11.55 -5.86 46.97
N ARG A 6 11.35 -5.24 45.81
CA ARG A 6 11.83 -3.87 45.55
C ARG A 6 10.92 -2.92 46.33
N GLN A 7 11.37 -2.46 47.49
CA GLN A 7 10.69 -1.41 48.27
C GLN A 7 10.59 -0.15 47.40
N LEU A 8 9.37 0.20 47.00
CA LEU A 8 9.05 1.47 46.37
C LEU A 8 9.16 2.57 47.43
N ARG A 9 10.12 3.49 47.27
CA ARG A 9 10.19 4.70 48.10
C ARG A 9 8.97 5.57 47.80
N PRO A 10 8.33 6.19 48.81
CA PRO A 10 7.24 7.13 48.57
C PRO A 10 7.79 8.35 47.80
N SER A 11 7.20 8.60 46.62
CA SER A 11 7.48 9.79 45.83
C SER A 11 6.93 11.02 46.53
N VAL A 12 7.81 11.93 46.93
CA VAL A 12 7.42 13.25 47.43
C VAL A 12 6.80 14.04 46.27
N ALA A 13 5.49 14.29 46.34
CA ALA A 13 4.82 15.20 45.42
C ALA A 13 5.34 16.62 45.67
N ARG A 14 6.12 17.15 44.73
CA ARG A 14 6.47 18.57 44.74
C ARG A 14 5.28 19.36 44.17
N PRO A 15 4.78 20.40 44.85
CA PRO A 15 3.82 21.31 44.25
C PRO A 15 4.50 22.01 43.06
N PHE A 16 3.76 22.15 41.97
CA PHE A 16 4.18 23.01 40.86
C PHE A 16 4.31 24.44 41.39
N THR A 17 5.55 24.88 41.61
CA THR A 17 5.83 26.30 41.69
C THR A 17 5.68 26.85 40.28
N SER A 18 4.60 27.59 40.06
CA SER A 18 4.50 28.51 38.93
C SER A 18 5.59 29.56 39.12
N ALA A 19 6.80 29.26 38.66
CA ALA A 19 7.79 30.28 38.43
C ALA A 19 7.13 31.30 37.51
N ALA A 20 6.97 32.53 38.01
CA ALA A 20 6.61 33.66 37.18
C ALA A 20 7.48 33.58 35.93
N ILE A 21 6.83 33.61 34.76
CA ILE A 21 7.50 33.82 33.48
C ILE A 21 8.43 35.00 33.73
N ARG A 22 9.75 34.74 33.80
CA ARG A 22 10.72 35.80 33.63
C ARG A 22 10.38 36.34 32.26
N ARG A 23 9.67 37.47 32.21
CA ARG A 23 9.67 38.35 31.04
C ARG A 23 11.15 38.49 30.73
N SER A 24 11.54 37.88 29.61
CA SER A 24 12.81 38.17 28.98
C SER A 24 12.97 39.68 29.04
N ALA A 25 14.07 40.12 29.65
CA ALA A 25 14.53 41.48 29.51
C ALA A 25 14.36 41.86 28.03
N GLU A 26 13.75 43.01 27.78
CA GLU A 26 13.50 43.57 26.46
C GLU A 26 14.70 43.28 25.57
N THR A 27 14.54 42.23 24.75
CA THR A 27 15.48 41.95 23.69
C THR A 27 15.14 43.06 22.71
N GLN A 28 15.99 44.09 22.71
CA GLN A 28 15.99 45.12 21.68
C GLN A 28 15.64 44.41 20.37
N THR A 29 14.54 44.81 19.74
CA THR A 29 14.05 44.26 18.49
C THR A 29 15.11 44.54 17.44
N ALA A 30 16.11 43.65 17.37
CA ALA A 30 17.12 43.65 16.35
C ALA A 30 16.37 43.52 15.04
N THR A 31 16.51 44.55 14.20
CA THR A 31 16.00 44.50 12.84
C THR A 31 16.58 43.26 12.19
N PRO A 32 15.73 42.38 11.61
CA PRO A 32 16.21 41.12 11.04
C PRO A 32 17.23 41.46 9.95
N SER A 33 18.43 40.89 10.05
CA SER A 33 19.44 41.05 9.01
C SER A 33 18.98 40.35 7.74
N THR A 34 19.55 40.70 6.58
CA THR A 34 19.22 40.05 5.30
C THR A 34 19.41 38.53 5.34
N ALA A 35 20.39 38.04 6.11
CA ALA A 35 20.63 36.63 6.36
C ALA A 35 19.57 35.96 7.25
N ASP A 36 18.91 36.71 8.15
CA ASP A 36 17.83 36.19 9.00
C ASP A 36 16.53 35.94 8.21
N LEU A 37 16.43 36.51 7.00
CA LEU A 37 15.32 36.36 6.05
C LEU A 37 15.69 35.54 4.79
N ASP A 38 16.85 34.87 4.76
CA ASP A 38 17.23 33.95 3.68
C ASP A 38 16.70 32.52 3.96
N PRO A 39 15.86 31.93 3.09
CA PRO A 39 15.35 30.56 3.23
C PRO A 39 16.37 29.48 3.63
N ASN A 40 17.64 29.63 3.25
CA ASN A 40 18.70 28.65 3.56
C ASN A 40 19.31 28.79 4.96
N THR A 41 19.17 29.92 5.63
CA THR A 41 19.87 30.25 6.89
C THR A 41 18.97 30.85 7.98
N VAL A 42 17.68 31.06 7.69
CA VAL A 42 16.68 31.60 8.64
C VAL A 42 16.71 30.90 10.00
N LEU A 43 16.77 31.69 11.07
CA LEU A 43 16.64 31.24 12.45
C LEU A 43 15.19 30.90 12.82
N PRO A 44 14.95 30.04 13.82
CA PRO A 44 13.59 29.67 14.25
C PRO A 44 12.68 30.87 14.58
N GLU A 45 13.26 31.95 15.10
CA GLU A 45 12.54 33.17 15.52
C GLU A 45 11.96 33.94 14.32
N PHE A 46 12.64 33.90 13.17
CA PHE A 46 12.26 34.65 11.96
C PHE A 46 11.51 33.79 10.92
N GLU A 47 11.28 32.49 11.18
CA GLU A 47 10.55 31.58 10.27
C GLU A 47 9.16 32.10 9.90
N GLN A 48 8.41 32.63 10.88
CA GLN A 48 7.07 33.14 10.63
C GLN A 48 7.09 34.39 9.73
N GLN A 49 8.11 35.23 9.86
CA GLN A 49 8.27 36.42 9.03
C GLN A 49 8.62 36.04 7.59
N LEU A 50 9.50 35.05 7.41
CA LEU A 50 9.82 34.48 6.10
C LEU A 50 8.58 33.88 5.41
N MET A 51 7.79 33.10 6.15
CA MET A 51 6.56 32.50 5.64
C MET A 51 5.52 33.56 5.25
N LYS A 52 5.41 34.65 6.01
CA LYS A 52 4.56 35.81 5.66
C LYS A 52 5.04 36.49 4.38
N ALA A 53 6.35 36.51 4.13
CA ALA A 53 6.93 36.98 2.87
C ALA A 53 6.78 35.98 1.70
N GLY A 54 6.06 34.87 1.89
CA GLY A 54 5.77 33.87 0.85
C GLY A 54 6.93 32.91 0.57
N LYS A 55 8.04 32.97 1.31
CA LYS A 55 9.17 32.06 1.16
C LYS A 55 9.13 30.98 2.24
N MET A 56 9.32 29.73 1.86
CA MET A 56 9.39 28.60 2.81
C MET A 56 10.83 28.30 3.19
N PRO A 57 11.13 28.01 4.47
CA PRO A 57 12.49 27.66 4.89
C PRO A 57 12.94 26.34 4.26
N ILE A 58 14.20 26.26 3.84
CA ILE A 58 14.75 25.12 3.12
C ILE A 58 15.42 24.13 4.08
N GLY A 59 14.88 22.91 4.13
CA GLY A 59 15.42 21.80 4.92
C GLY A 59 15.18 21.95 6.43
N SER A 60 15.88 21.12 7.22
CA SER A 60 15.71 21.08 8.67
C SER A 60 16.34 22.30 9.37
N ARG A 61 15.85 22.64 10.58
CA ARG A 61 16.46 23.68 11.43
C ARG A 61 17.95 23.43 11.68
N ARG A 62 18.32 22.16 11.90
CA ARG A 62 19.72 21.75 12.09
C ARG A 62 20.58 22.08 10.86
N ARG A 63 20.08 21.82 9.64
CA ARG A 63 20.79 22.15 8.40
C ARG A 63 21.05 23.66 8.31
N ARG A 64 20.03 24.48 8.56
CA ARG A 64 20.14 25.95 8.49
C ARG A 64 21.15 26.50 9.50
N MET A 65 21.12 26.01 10.73
CA MET A 65 22.10 26.38 11.75
C MET A 65 23.52 25.97 11.36
N ALA A 66 23.69 24.76 10.84
CA ALA A 66 25.01 24.29 10.40
C ALA A 66 25.56 25.15 9.26
N ILE A 67 24.75 25.53 8.26
CA ILE A 67 25.19 26.41 7.17
C ILE A 67 25.63 27.78 7.70
N ARG A 68 24.96 28.30 8.74
CA ARG A 68 25.36 29.58 9.36
C ARG A 68 26.65 29.47 10.18
N SER A 69 26.87 28.36 10.86
CA SER A 69 28.00 28.18 11.79
C SER A 69 29.24 27.55 11.17
N THR A 70 29.09 26.83 10.06
CA THR A 70 30.16 26.09 9.38
C THR A 70 30.45 26.69 8.02
N GLY A 71 31.66 26.47 7.48
CA GLY A 71 32.04 27.00 6.17
C GLY A 71 31.44 26.23 4.98
N ASP A 72 31.51 26.85 3.80
CA ASP A 72 30.97 26.33 2.54
C ASP A 72 31.87 25.29 1.84
N LEU A 73 32.26 24.24 2.57
CA LEU A 73 33.01 23.12 1.98
C LEU A 73 32.06 22.03 1.47
N PRO A 74 32.21 21.56 0.21
CA PRO A 74 31.46 20.41 -0.25
C PRO A 74 31.75 19.17 0.59
N PHE A 75 30.75 18.33 0.81
CA PHE A 75 30.85 17.12 1.64
C PHE A 75 32.02 16.21 1.24
N GLU A 76 32.31 16.14 -0.05
CA GLU A 76 33.40 15.38 -0.64
C GLU A 76 34.81 15.88 -0.30
N HIS A 77 34.96 17.16 0.03
CA HIS A 77 36.23 17.82 0.30
C HIS A 77 36.51 18.00 1.79
N LEU A 78 35.71 17.37 2.65
CA LEU A 78 35.96 17.41 4.09
C LEU A 78 37.32 16.76 4.42
N PRO A 79 38.22 17.45 5.16
CA PRO A 79 39.61 17.04 5.36
C PRO A 79 39.74 15.96 6.44
N TYR A 80 38.97 14.88 6.34
CA TYR A 80 39.10 13.70 7.20
C TYR A 80 39.94 12.64 6.49
N GLN A 81 41.06 12.24 7.09
CA GLN A 81 42.03 11.33 6.48
C GLN A 81 41.39 10.02 5.98
N ALA A 82 40.74 9.27 6.88
CA ALA A 82 40.13 7.99 6.54
C ALA A 82 39.04 8.11 5.47
N PHE A 83 38.30 9.23 5.45
CA PHE A 83 37.28 9.50 4.44
C PHE A 83 37.89 9.75 3.06
N GLN A 84 38.98 10.53 2.98
CA GLN A 84 39.66 10.82 1.72
C GLN A 84 40.40 9.59 1.18
N GLU A 85 41.04 8.79 2.04
CA GLU A 85 41.66 7.52 1.65
C GLU A 85 40.62 6.52 1.10
N ALA A 86 39.50 6.33 1.81
CA ALA A 86 38.41 5.49 1.33
C ALA A 86 37.87 5.99 -0.02
N ARG A 87 37.72 7.30 -0.20
CA ARG A 87 37.26 7.88 -1.46
C ARG A 87 38.22 7.63 -2.62
N LYS A 88 39.53 7.66 -2.40
CA LYS A 88 40.53 7.29 -3.42
C LYS A 88 40.34 5.83 -3.87
N ILE A 89 40.13 4.91 -2.93
CA ILE A 89 39.87 3.49 -3.23
C ILE A 89 38.61 3.36 -4.09
N LEU A 90 37.53 4.05 -3.72
CA LEU A 90 36.27 4.02 -4.46
C LEU A 90 36.38 4.65 -5.86
N ALA A 91 37.21 5.69 -6.01
CA ALA A 91 37.46 6.32 -7.30
C ALA A 91 38.15 5.35 -8.27
N VAL A 92 39.18 4.62 -7.79
CA VAL A 92 39.88 3.60 -8.58
C VAL A 92 38.92 2.46 -8.97
N ASP A 93 38.16 1.92 -8.02
CA ASP A 93 37.16 0.87 -8.32
C ASP A 93 36.14 1.33 -9.36
N ARG A 94 35.68 2.59 -9.27
CA ARG A 94 34.75 3.16 -10.25
C ARG A 94 35.37 3.25 -11.65
N GLU A 95 36.63 3.68 -11.77
CA GLU A 95 37.35 3.72 -13.05
C GLU A 95 37.48 2.33 -13.68
N GLU A 96 37.79 1.31 -12.87
CA GLU A 96 37.81 -0.08 -13.33
C GLU A 96 36.44 -0.53 -13.87
N LYS A 97 35.34 -0.24 -13.15
CA LYS A 97 33.99 -0.60 -13.60
C LYS A 97 33.59 0.16 -14.87
N LEU A 98 34.01 1.41 -15.03
CA LEU A 98 33.80 2.16 -16.28
C LEU A 98 34.57 1.54 -17.45
N ALA A 99 35.81 1.11 -17.24
CA ALA A 99 36.62 0.42 -18.24
C ALA A 99 36.05 -0.97 -18.59
N GLU A 100 35.42 -1.67 -17.65
CA GLU A 100 34.68 -2.89 -17.93
C GLU A 100 33.42 -2.61 -18.75
N ILE A 101 32.66 -1.57 -18.40
CA ILE A 101 31.44 -1.19 -19.14
C ILE A 101 31.78 -0.89 -20.61
N SER A 102 32.85 -0.15 -20.89
CA SER A 102 33.25 0.13 -22.28
C SER A 102 33.60 -1.16 -23.03
N LYS A 103 34.40 -2.05 -22.43
CA LYS A 103 34.74 -3.36 -23.02
C LYS A 103 33.50 -4.21 -23.33
N GLU A 104 32.51 -4.24 -22.43
CA GLU A 104 31.29 -5.01 -22.64
C GLU A 104 30.37 -4.39 -23.68
N LEU A 105 30.30 -3.06 -23.76
CA LEU A 105 29.60 -2.35 -24.83
C LEU A 105 30.25 -2.61 -26.20
N ASP A 106 31.58 -2.63 -26.27
CA ASP A 106 32.30 -2.99 -27.49
C ASP A 106 31.99 -4.42 -27.90
N LYS A 107 31.93 -5.37 -26.96
CA LYS A 107 31.51 -6.75 -27.23
C LYS A 107 30.07 -6.83 -27.75
N ILE A 108 29.15 -6.05 -27.18
CA ILE A 108 27.76 -5.98 -27.66
C ILE A 108 27.74 -5.48 -29.11
N SER A 109 28.41 -4.36 -29.41
CA SER A 109 28.44 -3.80 -30.77
C SER A 109 29.03 -4.77 -31.81
N ARG A 110 30.10 -5.50 -31.45
CA ARG A 110 30.70 -6.55 -32.30
C ARG A 110 29.73 -7.70 -32.54
N LEU A 111 29.02 -8.16 -31.50
CA LEU A 111 28.05 -9.23 -31.61
C LEU A 111 26.82 -8.82 -32.41
N GLU A 112 26.37 -7.57 -32.28
CA GLU A 112 25.28 -7.01 -33.09
C GLU A 112 25.65 -6.99 -34.57
N ALA A 113 26.88 -6.61 -34.91
CA ALA A 113 27.41 -6.58 -36.28
C ALA A 113 27.68 -7.97 -36.88
N THR A 114 27.95 -8.99 -36.06
CA THR A 114 28.20 -10.36 -36.55
C THR A 114 26.91 -10.99 -37.09
N SER A 115 26.99 -11.71 -38.21
CA SER A 115 25.82 -12.36 -38.78
C SER A 115 25.31 -13.50 -37.87
N PRO A 116 24.00 -13.84 -37.91
CA PRO A 116 23.46 -14.93 -37.09
C PRO A 116 23.98 -16.32 -37.48
N GLU A 117 24.49 -16.46 -38.71
CA GLU A 117 24.94 -17.72 -39.31
C GLU A 117 26.31 -18.15 -38.77
N ASP A 118 27.16 -17.17 -38.46
CA ASP A 118 28.50 -17.39 -37.89
C ASP A 118 28.44 -17.85 -36.42
N ILE A 119 27.27 -17.72 -35.77
CA ILE A 119 27.08 -18.05 -34.37
C ILE A 119 26.48 -19.45 -34.23
N LYS A 120 27.22 -20.34 -33.55
CA LYS A 120 26.74 -21.67 -33.20
C LYS A 120 25.44 -21.58 -32.38
N GLY A 121 24.31 -21.99 -32.99
CA GLY A 121 22.97 -21.90 -32.40
C GLY A 121 22.10 -20.75 -32.93
N GLY A 122 22.55 -20.05 -33.97
CA GLY A 122 21.76 -19.10 -34.75
C GLY A 122 21.31 -17.86 -33.99
N GLN A 123 20.23 -17.25 -34.49
CA GLN A 123 19.66 -16.00 -33.96
C GLN A 123 19.30 -16.08 -32.46
N LYS A 124 18.73 -17.21 -32.01
CA LYS A 124 18.31 -17.37 -30.61
C LYS A 124 19.48 -17.24 -29.64
N MET A 125 20.63 -17.86 -29.95
CA MET A 125 21.82 -17.77 -29.10
C MET A 125 22.43 -16.37 -29.11
N LYS A 126 22.41 -15.70 -30.26
CA LYS A 126 22.80 -14.30 -30.40
C LYS A 126 21.98 -13.41 -29.46
N ASP A 127 20.65 -13.50 -29.52
CA ASP A 127 19.74 -12.69 -28.71
C ASP A 127 19.91 -12.95 -27.21
N ILE A 128 20.08 -14.22 -26.80
CA ILE A 128 20.33 -14.58 -25.40
C ILE A 128 21.64 -13.97 -24.91
N LYS A 129 22.71 -14.02 -25.72
CA LYS A 129 24.02 -13.47 -25.38
C LYS A 129 24.00 -11.94 -25.30
N ILE A 130 23.33 -11.28 -26.22
CA ILE A 130 23.13 -9.82 -26.18
C ILE A 130 22.34 -9.43 -24.92
N LYS A 131 21.28 -10.16 -24.60
CA LYS A 131 20.47 -9.93 -23.40
C LYS A 131 21.27 -10.14 -22.10
N SER A 132 22.14 -11.16 -22.04
CA SER A 132 22.97 -11.41 -20.85
C SER A 132 24.04 -10.32 -20.67
N LEU A 133 24.66 -9.87 -21.77
CA LEU A 133 25.62 -8.76 -21.75
C LEU A 133 24.96 -7.44 -21.34
N HIS A 134 23.77 -7.12 -21.85
CA HIS A 134 23.03 -5.94 -21.40
C HIS A 134 22.72 -6.00 -19.90
N LYS A 135 22.27 -7.15 -19.39
CA LYS A 135 22.02 -7.33 -17.95
C LYS A 135 23.30 -7.14 -17.13
N TYR A 136 24.44 -7.62 -17.63
CA TYR A 136 25.73 -7.43 -16.98
C TYR A 136 26.16 -5.96 -16.96
N VAL A 137 26.03 -5.25 -18.09
CA VAL A 137 26.29 -3.81 -18.19
C VAL A 137 25.38 -3.01 -17.24
N GLU A 138 24.09 -3.34 -17.14
CA GLU A 138 23.18 -2.69 -16.19
C GLU A 138 23.62 -2.91 -14.74
N ARG A 139 24.09 -4.11 -14.40
CA ARG A 139 24.67 -4.40 -13.08
C ARG A 139 25.94 -3.60 -12.81
N LEU A 140 26.86 -3.51 -13.78
CA LEU A 140 28.09 -2.72 -13.64
C LEU A 140 27.80 -1.23 -13.44
N LYS A 141 26.83 -0.67 -14.18
CA LYS A 141 26.38 0.72 -14.01
C LYS A 141 25.90 1.00 -12.59
N ILE A 142 25.24 0.03 -11.95
CA ILE A 142 24.82 0.17 -10.56
C ILE A 142 26.05 0.10 -9.65
N LEU A 143 26.92 -0.89 -9.81
CA LEU A 143 28.10 -1.06 -8.95
C LEU A 143 29.04 0.15 -8.99
N ALA A 144 29.19 0.77 -10.16
CA ALA A 144 30.03 1.97 -10.34
C ALA A 144 29.59 3.16 -9.46
N ASP A 145 28.28 3.32 -9.21
CA ASP A 145 27.73 4.44 -8.45
C ASP A 145 27.21 4.02 -7.05
N ALA A 146 27.20 2.71 -6.73
CA ALA A 146 26.61 2.18 -5.50
C ALA A 146 27.36 2.55 -4.22
N ASN A 147 28.64 2.89 -4.34
CA ASN A 147 29.47 3.30 -3.20
C ASN A 147 29.65 4.82 -3.11
N ASP A 148 29.02 5.60 -4.01
CA ASP A 148 29.09 7.06 -3.97
C ASP A 148 28.22 7.62 -2.81
N PRO A 149 28.82 8.32 -1.83
CA PRO A 149 28.07 8.85 -0.70
C PRO A 149 27.09 9.96 -1.10
N ILE A 150 27.35 10.73 -2.17
CA ILE A 150 26.41 11.75 -2.66
C ILE A 150 25.18 11.08 -3.26
N VAL A 151 25.35 10.01 -4.02
CA VAL A 151 24.22 9.26 -4.62
C VAL A 151 23.33 8.71 -3.51
N LYS A 152 23.91 8.10 -2.47
CA LYS A 152 23.16 7.63 -1.31
C LYS A 152 22.42 8.77 -0.60
N LYS A 153 23.08 9.90 -0.37
CA LYS A 153 22.45 11.09 0.25
C LYS A 153 21.26 11.58 -0.58
N ARG A 154 21.42 11.76 -1.90
CA ARG A 154 20.35 12.19 -2.82
C ARG A 154 19.15 11.24 -2.80
N PHE A 155 19.41 9.94 -2.73
CA PHE A 155 18.35 8.93 -2.60
C PHE A 155 17.60 9.06 -1.28
N GLU A 156 18.31 9.16 -0.16
CA GLU A 156 17.71 9.29 1.18
C GLU A 156 16.91 10.60 1.34
N ASP A 157 17.40 11.69 0.73
CA ASP A 157 16.72 12.99 0.66
C ASP A 157 15.50 12.98 -0.28
N GLY A 158 15.32 11.94 -1.11
CA GLY A 158 14.23 11.82 -2.08
C GLY A 158 14.39 12.69 -3.33
N THR A 159 15.60 13.17 -3.62
CA THR A 159 15.95 13.99 -4.80
C THR A 159 16.65 13.18 -5.89
N GLY A 160 16.71 11.87 -5.73
CA GLY A 160 17.28 10.95 -6.71
C GLY A 160 16.50 10.92 -8.03
N ASP A 161 17.22 10.92 -9.14
CA ASP A 161 16.64 10.82 -10.48
C ASP A 161 16.33 9.37 -10.84
N MET A 162 15.05 9.02 -10.88
CA MET A 162 14.59 7.66 -11.16
C MET A 162 14.87 7.19 -12.60
N ASN A 163 15.34 8.04 -13.52
CA ASN A 163 15.83 7.56 -14.82
C ASN A 163 17.13 6.76 -14.67
N LYS A 164 17.99 7.12 -13.71
CA LYS A 164 19.25 6.43 -13.48
C LYS A 164 19.01 5.10 -12.77
N PRO A 165 19.72 4.02 -13.16
CA PRO A 165 19.47 2.68 -12.65
C PRO A 165 19.77 2.54 -11.15
N ILE A 166 20.73 3.31 -10.62
CA ILE A 166 21.13 3.24 -9.21
C ILE A 166 19.99 3.64 -8.26
N TYR A 167 19.28 4.73 -8.53
CA TYR A 167 18.17 5.18 -7.69
C TYR A 167 16.98 4.21 -7.75
N ARG A 168 16.72 3.63 -8.93
CA ARG A 168 15.71 2.57 -9.08
C ARG A 168 16.06 1.33 -8.29
N HIS A 169 17.33 0.88 -8.33
CA HIS A 169 17.78 -0.24 -7.51
C HIS A 169 17.62 0.07 -6.02
N TYR A 170 18.04 1.24 -5.53
CA TYR A 170 17.87 1.58 -4.12
C TYR A 170 16.41 1.66 -3.70
N ALA A 171 15.54 2.21 -4.55
CA ALA A 171 14.11 2.23 -4.31
C ALA A 171 13.52 0.81 -4.25
N GLU A 172 13.93 -0.08 -5.15
CA GLU A 172 13.52 -1.47 -5.16
C GLU A 172 14.00 -2.19 -3.89
N ALA A 173 15.27 -2.03 -3.52
CA ALA A 173 15.83 -2.65 -2.32
C ALA A 173 15.12 -2.19 -1.04
N LYS A 174 14.85 -0.88 -0.93
CA LYS A 174 14.07 -0.30 0.18
C LYS A 174 12.66 -0.88 0.21
N TRP A 175 11.99 -0.98 -0.92
CA TRP A 175 10.64 -1.53 -1.01
C TRP A 175 10.58 -3.03 -0.67
N ARG A 176 11.53 -3.82 -1.19
CA ARG A 176 11.66 -5.27 -0.90
C ARG A 176 11.94 -5.53 0.58
N SER A 177 12.62 -4.62 1.27
CA SER A 177 12.96 -4.79 2.68
C SER A 177 11.74 -4.89 3.60
N TYR A 178 10.66 -4.16 3.29
CA TYR A 178 9.48 -4.06 4.16
C TYR A 178 8.15 -4.06 3.40
N ASP A 179 7.90 -3.07 2.55
CA ASP A 179 6.59 -2.84 1.92
C ASP A 179 6.14 -4.02 1.04
N GLN A 180 7.06 -4.61 0.26
CA GLN A 180 6.75 -5.81 -0.54
C GLN A 180 6.33 -6.99 0.35
N ARG A 181 7.00 -7.18 1.50
CA ARG A 181 6.71 -8.27 2.45
C ARG A 181 5.34 -8.06 3.09
N LEU A 182 5.00 -6.81 3.42
CA LEU A 182 3.69 -6.44 3.93
C LEU A 182 2.60 -6.75 2.89
N ILE A 183 2.76 -6.30 1.64
CA ILE A 183 1.79 -6.59 0.58
C ILE A 183 1.65 -8.10 0.34
N THR A 184 2.77 -8.83 0.29
CA THR A 184 2.76 -10.29 0.09
C THR A 184 2.04 -11.00 1.24
N GLN A 185 2.23 -10.54 2.48
CA GLN A 185 1.48 -11.03 3.64
C GLN A 185 -0.02 -10.77 3.47
N ARG A 186 -0.41 -9.56 3.03
CA ARG A 186 -1.82 -9.19 2.85
C ARG A 186 -2.50 -9.98 1.72
N ILE A 187 -1.81 -10.22 0.61
CA ILE A 187 -2.29 -11.09 -0.48
C ILE A 187 -2.64 -12.49 0.05
N LYS A 188 -1.75 -13.07 0.87
CA LYS A 188 -1.97 -14.40 1.47
C LYS A 188 -3.04 -14.39 2.55
N GLN A 189 -2.98 -13.44 3.49
CA GLN A 189 -3.89 -13.35 4.63
C GLN A 189 -5.35 -13.11 4.19
N PHE A 190 -5.55 -12.30 3.16
CA PHE A 190 -6.87 -12.00 2.62
C PHE A 190 -7.22 -12.88 1.42
N ASN A 191 -6.57 -14.05 1.23
CA ASN A 191 -6.88 -15.03 0.19
C ASN A 191 -7.06 -14.46 -1.22
N ILE A 192 -6.38 -13.35 -1.54
CA ILE A 192 -6.45 -12.73 -2.87
C ILE A 192 -5.95 -13.72 -3.92
N VAL A 193 -4.91 -14.47 -3.54
CA VAL A 193 -4.56 -15.74 -4.15
C VAL A 193 -5.07 -16.83 -3.19
N PRO A 194 -5.95 -17.75 -3.62
CA PRO A 194 -6.34 -18.06 -5.00
C PRO A 194 -7.62 -17.39 -5.52
N ASP A 195 -8.39 -16.65 -4.69
CA ASP A 195 -9.78 -16.27 -5.02
C ASP A 195 -9.92 -15.44 -6.30
N VAL A 196 -9.00 -14.49 -6.53
CA VAL A 196 -9.06 -13.55 -7.66
C VAL A 196 -8.11 -13.98 -8.77
N LEU A 197 -6.87 -14.30 -8.40
CA LEU A 197 -5.82 -14.71 -9.33
C LEU A 197 -5.09 -15.95 -8.80
N PRO A 198 -4.65 -16.86 -9.69
CA PRO A 198 -3.91 -18.05 -9.27
C PRO A 198 -2.49 -17.72 -8.77
N LYS A 199 -1.88 -16.66 -9.31
CA LYS A 199 -0.55 -16.17 -8.92
C LYS A 199 -0.54 -14.65 -9.03
N LEU A 200 0.01 -13.99 -7.99
CA LEU A 200 0.20 -12.55 -7.94
C LEU A 200 1.48 -12.25 -7.16
N GLU A 201 2.52 -11.80 -7.87
CA GLU A 201 3.79 -11.38 -7.31
C GLU A 201 3.99 -9.91 -7.68
N PRO A 202 3.81 -8.97 -6.73
CA PRO A 202 4.03 -7.57 -7.00
C PRO A 202 5.49 -7.32 -7.37
N THR A 203 5.71 -6.54 -8.43
CA THR A 203 7.02 -6.04 -8.89
C THR A 203 7.10 -4.51 -8.85
N ALA A 204 6.00 -3.81 -8.57
CA ALA A 204 5.97 -2.36 -8.34
C ALA A 204 5.37 -2.02 -6.97
N ASP A 205 5.80 -0.90 -6.40
CA ASP A 205 5.16 -0.36 -5.20
C ASP A 205 3.88 0.39 -5.59
N VAL A 206 2.79 0.12 -4.88
CA VAL A 206 1.49 0.76 -5.09
C VAL A 206 1.00 1.27 -3.75
N GLN A 207 0.98 2.58 -3.57
CA GLN A 207 0.50 3.21 -2.35
C GLN A 207 -0.84 3.90 -2.59
N LEU A 208 -1.80 3.60 -1.73
CA LEU A 208 -3.16 4.12 -1.80
C LEU A 208 -3.32 5.37 -0.94
N TYR A 209 -3.92 6.42 -1.52
CA TYR A 209 -4.28 7.64 -0.81
C TYR A 209 -5.74 8.00 -1.08
N PHE A 210 -6.52 8.22 -0.03
CA PHE A 210 -7.78 8.94 -0.12
C PHE A 210 -7.56 10.37 0.36
N ARG A 211 -7.88 11.35 -0.49
CA ARG A 211 -7.59 12.78 -0.24
C ARG A 211 -6.09 12.96 0.06
N LYS A 212 -5.73 13.31 1.30
CA LYS A 212 -4.33 13.48 1.77
C LYS A 212 -3.83 12.32 2.63
N LEU A 213 -4.69 11.37 2.99
CA LEU A 213 -4.38 10.30 3.94
C LEU A 213 -3.86 9.07 3.19
N LYS A 214 -2.68 8.57 3.61
CA LYS A 214 -2.15 7.29 3.14
C LYS A 214 -2.92 6.16 3.84
N ILE A 215 -3.43 5.21 3.06
CA ILE A 215 -4.14 4.05 3.56
C ILE A 215 -3.19 2.85 3.61
N PRO A 216 -2.89 2.31 4.81
CA PRO A 216 -2.28 1.01 4.98
C PRO A 216 -2.99 -0.11 4.19
N PRO A 217 -2.24 -1.02 3.55
CA PRO A 217 -2.83 -2.13 2.81
C PRO A 217 -3.69 -3.04 3.70
N GLY A 218 -4.95 -3.19 3.31
CA GLY A 218 -5.95 -3.92 4.08
C GLY A 218 -6.37 -3.16 5.35
N GLN A 219 -6.53 -1.85 5.30
CA GLN A 219 -7.27 -1.12 6.33
C GLN A 219 -8.77 -1.07 5.98
N ILE A 220 -9.63 -1.05 6.99
CA ILE A 220 -11.07 -0.75 6.82
C ILE A 220 -11.22 0.77 6.66
N VAL A 221 -11.87 1.19 5.58
CA VAL A 221 -12.06 2.58 5.22
C VAL A 221 -13.55 2.91 5.28
N ASP A 222 -13.87 4.05 5.88
CA ASP A 222 -15.23 4.61 5.95
C ASP A 222 -15.78 4.91 4.54
N SER A 223 -17.07 4.69 4.35
CA SER A 223 -17.80 4.94 3.10
C SER A 223 -17.66 6.39 2.63
N VAL A 224 -17.62 7.38 3.54
CA VAL A 224 -17.42 8.81 3.18
C VAL A 224 -16.02 9.08 2.64
N VAL A 225 -15.02 8.36 3.16
CA VAL A 225 -13.62 8.52 2.73
C VAL A 225 -13.42 7.89 1.35
N SER A 226 -14.03 6.72 1.13
CA SER A 226 -13.96 5.97 -0.13
C SER A 226 -15.00 6.37 -1.18
N GLU A 227 -15.86 7.36 -0.88
CA GLU A 227 -16.82 7.91 -1.84
C GLU A 227 -16.14 8.47 -3.09
N ASN A 228 -15.04 9.22 -2.90
CA ASN A 228 -14.28 9.79 -4.01
C ASN A 228 -13.16 8.85 -4.47
N ALA A 229 -12.88 8.86 -5.77
CA ALA A 229 -11.83 8.04 -6.36
C ALA A 229 -10.45 8.32 -5.72
N PRO A 230 -9.67 7.27 -5.40
CA PRO A 230 -8.38 7.44 -4.73
C PRO A 230 -7.31 8.00 -5.66
N ARG A 231 -6.21 8.44 -5.04
CA ARG A 231 -4.94 8.66 -5.72
C ARG A 231 -3.99 7.51 -5.43
N LEU A 232 -3.46 6.91 -6.49
CA LEU A 232 -2.41 5.92 -6.39
C LEU A 232 -1.05 6.62 -6.53
N ARG A 233 -0.07 6.16 -5.76
CA ARG A 233 1.34 6.44 -6.03
C ARG A 233 1.99 5.12 -6.44
N VAL A 234 2.39 5.02 -7.69
CA VAL A 234 2.96 3.83 -8.29
C VAL A 234 4.43 4.07 -8.53
N GLN A 235 5.31 3.26 -7.93
CA GLN A 235 6.73 3.29 -8.21
C GLN A 235 7.12 2.03 -8.96
N VAL A 236 7.57 2.22 -10.19
CA VAL A 236 8.13 1.17 -11.04
C VAL A 236 9.66 1.22 -10.93
N PHE A 237 10.31 0.04 -10.97
CA PHE A 237 11.77 -0.09 -10.82
C PHE A 237 12.49 -0.40 -12.14
N ASP A 238 11.78 -0.85 -13.18
CA ASP A 238 12.38 -1.02 -14.51
C ASP A 238 12.43 0.31 -15.29
N LYS A 239 13.20 0.31 -16.38
CA LYS A 239 13.33 1.47 -17.27
C LYS A 239 12.19 1.51 -18.29
N GLY A 240 11.95 2.70 -18.84
CA GLY A 240 11.03 2.92 -19.94
C GLY A 240 9.61 3.24 -19.51
N GLU A 241 8.83 3.69 -20.48
CA GLU A 241 7.41 3.95 -20.34
C GLU A 241 6.61 2.72 -20.73
N ARG A 242 5.54 2.44 -20.00
CA ARG A 242 4.62 1.34 -20.30
C ARG A 242 3.18 1.80 -20.15
N LEU A 243 2.29 1.14 -20.89
CA LEU A 243 0.86 1.32 -20.72
C LEU A 243 0.32 0.33 -19.71
N VAL A 244 -0.52 0.82 -18.81
CA VAL A 244 -1.08 0.06 -17.70
C VAL A 244 -2.60 0.17 -17.71
N SER A 245 -3.25 -0.92 -17.29
CA SER A 245 -4.66 -0.96 -16.95
C SER A 245 -4.82 -1.02 -15.42
N VAL A 246 -5.71 -0.20 -14.88
CA VAL A 246 -6.08 -0.21 -13.46
C VAL A 246 -7.46 -0.82 -13.30
N VAL A 247 -7.56 -1.82 -12.43
CA VAL A 247 -8.83 -2.48 -12.08
C VAL A 247 -9.03 -2.40 -10.58
N VAL A 248 -10.20 -1.92 -10.15
CA VAL A 248 -10.64 -2.01 -8.75
C VAL A 248 -11.80 -2.98 -8.67
N LEU A 249 -11.62 -4.04 -7.87
CA LEU A 249 -12.53 -5.17 -7.79
C LEU A 249 -12.94 -5.39 -6.34
N ASP A 250 -14.25 -5.44 -6.11
CA ASP A 250 -14.85 -5.99 -4.90
C ASP A 250 -15.04 -7.50 -5.10
N SER A 251 -14.48 -8.30 -4.20
CA SER A 251 -14.50 -9.77 -4.32
C SER A 251 -15.57 -10.46 -3.49
N ASP A 252 -16.28 -9.71 -2.64
CA ASP A 252 -17.13 -10.27 -1.59
C ASP A 252 -18.58 -9.73 -1.66
N VAL A 253 -19.10 -9.54 -2.87
CA VAL A 253 -20.48 -9.08 -3.04
C VAL A 253 -21.44 -10.24 -2.76
N PRO A 254 -22.28 -10.18 -1.72
CA PRO A 254 -23.16 -11.29 -1.38
C PRO A 254 -24.23 -11.52 -2.46
N ASN A 255 -24.43 -12.78 -2.84
CA ASN A 255 -25.53 -13.23 -3.71
C ASN A 255 -26.45 -14.19 -2.94
N PRO A 256 -27.59 -13.72 -2.41
CA PRO A 256 -28.47 -14.56 -1.60
C PRO A 256 -29.14 -15.69 -2.40
N ASP A 257 -29.35 -15.50 -3.71
CA ASP A 257 -30.06 -16.48 -4.54
C ASP A 257 -29.23 -17.77 -4.74
N SER A 258 -27.92 -17.63 -4.82
CA SER A 258 -26.98 -18.75 -5.02
C SER A 258 -26.21 -19.14 -3.76
N ASP A 259 -26.45 -18.47 -2.62
CA ASP A 259 -25.68 -18.60 -1.37
C ASP A 259 -24.16 -18.54 -1.58
N THR A 260 -23.72 -17.61 -2.44
CA THR A 260 -22.29 -17.42 -2.79
C THR A 260 -21.92 -15.94 -2.83
N PHE A 261 -20.63 -15.67 -3.04
CA PHE A 261 -20.13 -14.32 -3.31
C PHE A 261 -19.84 -14.13 -4.80
N ASN A 262 -20.26 -12.97 -5.30
CA ASN A 262 -19.96 -12.47 -6.63
C ASN A 262 -18.88 -11.39 -6.57
N LYS A 263 -18.34 -11.07 -7.76
CA LYS A 263 -17.30 -10.06 -7.95
C LYS A 263 -17.88 -8.87 -8.69
N ARG A 264 -17.52 -7.66 -8.27
CA ARG A 264 -18.00 -6.41 -8.88
C ARG A 264 -16.86 -5.46 -9.18
N CYS A 265 -16.84 -4.92 -10.39
CA CYS A 265 -15.84 -3.94 -10.80
C CYS A 265 -16.26 -2.51 -10.40
N HIS A 266 -15.50 -1.91 -9.49
CA HIS A 266 -15.71 -0.53 -9.03
C HIS A 266 -15.07 0.49 -9.98
N PHE A 267 -13.96 0.14 -10.63
CA PHE A 267 -13.26 1.04 -11.54
C PHE A 267 -12.46 0.25 -12.57
N LEU A 268 -12.49 0.69 -13.82
CA LEU A 268 -11.72 0.10 -14.91
C LEU A 268 -11.21 1.21 -15.83
N ALA A 269 -9.89 1.30 -15.95
CA ALA A 269 -9.23 2.16 -16.92
C ALA A 269 -8.07 1.44 -17.58
N ALA A 270 -7.76 1.82 -18.82
CA ALA A 270 -6.71 1.25 -19.66
C ALA A 270 -5.88 2.37 -20.30
N ASN A 271 -4.75 1.99 -20.91
CA ASN A 271 -3.90 2.88 -21.71
C ASN A 271 -3.33 4.05 -20.90
N ILE A 272 -3.03 3.80 -19.63
CA ILE A 272 -2.44 4.79 -18.73
C ILE A 272 -0.92 4.70 -18.85
N PRO A 273 -0.24 5.74 -19.36
CA PRO A 273 1.22 5.75 -19.37
C PRO A 273 1.75 5.85 -17.94
N ILE A 274 2.71 5.00 -17.60
CA ILE A 274 3.45 5.06 -16.34
C ILE A 274 4.94 4.99 -16.67
N SER A 275 5.71 5.83 -15.99
CA SER A 275 7.16 5.90 -16.05
C SER A 275 7.75 5.84 -14.64
N PRO A 276 9.04 5.51 -14.47
CA PRO A 276 9.66 5.48 -13.14
C PRO A 276 9.77 6.88 -12.50
N THR A 277 9.70 7.95 -13.30
CA THR A 277 9.73 9.34 -12.84
C THR A 277 8.33 9.86 -12.46
N GLU A 278 7.30 9.46 -13.21
CA GLU A 278 5.91 9.86 -12.97
C GLU A 278 5.19 8.87 -12.08
N THR A 279 5.26 9.12 -10.77
CA THR A 279 4.72 8.18 -9.78
C THR A 279 3.28 8.44 -9.38
N SER A 280 2.72 9.62 -9.67
CA SER A 280 1.39 9.99 -9.16
C SER A 280 0.29 9.69 -10.18
N LEU A 281 -0.64 8.81 -9.80
CA LEU A 281 -1.78 8.42 -10.61
C LEU A 281 -3.11 8.69 -9.88
N PRO A 282 -3.66 9.92 -9.96
CA PRO A 282 -4.98 10.23 -9.42
C PRO A 282 -6.10 9.67 -10.33
N LEU A 283 -6.87 8.71 -9.82
CA LEU A 283 -7.92 8.05 -10.62
C LEU A 283 -9.04 9.03 -11.03
N SER A 284 -9.28 10.07 -10.23
CA SER A 284 -10.26 11.13 -10.52
C SER A 284 -9.92 12.00 -11.74
N ARG A 285 -8.65 12.02 -12.18
CA ARG A 285 -8.22 12.76 -13.38
C ARG A 285 -8.32 11.94 -14.66
N ILE A 286 -8.53 10.64 -14.56
CA ILE A 286 -8.67 9.74 -15.71
C ILE A 286 -10.09 9.89 -16.25
N LYS A 287 -10.27 10.81 -17.20
CA LYS A 287 -11.57 11.12 -17.81
C LYS A 287 -11.60 10.90 -19.32
N GLY A 288 -10.45 10.63 -19.95
CA GLY A 288 -10.36 10.43 -21.40
C GLY A 288 -11.20 9.24 -21.84
N GLU A 289 -11.94 9.39 -22.94
CA GLU A 289 -12.80 8.33 -23.48
C GLU A 289 -11.99 7.11 -23.94
N ASP A 290 -10.74 7.35 -24.36
CA ASP A 290 -9.74 6.35 -24.77
C ASP A 290 -9.03 5.65 -23.61
N GLN A 291 -9.38 6.01 -22.36
CA GLN A 291 -8.76 5.47 -21.16
C GLN A 291 -9.78 4.92 -20.16
N LEU A 292 -10.87 5.64 -19.92
CA LEU A 292 -11.84 5.29 -18.90
C LEU A 292 -12.94 4.38 -19.48
N ALA A 293 -12.99 3.14 -18.99
CA ALA A 293 -14.06 2.20 -19.34
C ALA A 293 -15.21 2.26 -18.32
N LEU A 294 -14.89 2.15 -17.02
CA LEU A 294 -15.87 2.21 -15.94
C LEU A 294 -15.46 3.29 -14.93
N PRO A 295 -16.31 4.33 -14.70
CA PRO A 295 -16.03 5.35 -13.71
C PRO A 295 -16.02 4.77 -12.30
N TRP A 296 -15.46 5.52 -11.36
CA TRP A 296 -15.38 5.12 -9.96
C TRP A 296 -16.77 4.93 -9.37
N LEU A 297 -17.03 3.73 -8.86
CA LEU A 297 -18.15 3.43 -7.98
C LEU A 297 -17.64 3.45 -6.53
N PRO A 298 -18.24 4.25 -5.63
CA PRO A 298 -17.92 4.21 -4.21
C PRO A 298 -17.89 2.79 -3.65
N ALA A 299 -16.98 2.51 -2.73
CA ALA A 299 -17.00 1.25 -2.02
C ALA A 299 -18.16 1.24 -1.02
N PHE A 300 -18.93 0.17 -1.00
CA PHE A 300 -20.04 -0.03 -0.06
C PHE A 300 -20.18 -1.51 0.26
N SER A 301 -20.78 -1.79 1.42
CA SER A 301 -21.14 -3.12 1.87
C SER A 301 -22.55 -3.03 2.44
N GLN A 302 -23.34 -4.10 2.37
CA GLN A 302 -24.70 -4.13 2.92
C GLN A 302 -24.68 -4.45 4.42
N LYS A 303 -25.70 -4.04 5.15
CA LYS A 303 -25.74 -4.22 6.60
C LYS A 303 -25.74 -5.70 6.95
N GLY A 304 -24.89 -6.10 7.88
CA GLY A 304 -24.77 -7.49 8.33
C GLY A 304 -23.97 -8.42 7.39
N ALA A 305 -23.57 -7.95 6.20
CA ALA A 305 -22.55 -8.63 5.41
C ALA A 305 -21.18 -8.55 6.12
N PRO A 306 -20.26 -9.50 5.85
CA PRO A 306 -18.87 -9.37 6.29
C PRO A 306 -18.21 -8.16 5.60
N TYR A 307 -16.96 -7.87 5.97
CA TYR A 307 -16.19 -6.85 5.25
C TYR A 307 -16.01 -7.24 3.77
N HIS A 308 -16.01 -6.25 2.90
CA HIS A 308 -15.72 -6.44 1.47
C HIS A 308 -14.26 -6.11 1.18
N ARG A 309 -13.56 -6.98 0.45
CA ARG A 309 -12.18 -6.78 0.00
C ARG A 309 -12.16 -6.03 -1.33
N LEU A 310 -11.74 -4.77 -1.29
CA LEU A 310 -11.54 -3.92 -2.47
C LEU A 310 -10.07 -4.01 -2.90
N GLY A 311 -9.81 -4.89 -3.87
CA GLY A 311 -8.50 -5.08 -4.48
C GLY A 311 -8.25 -4.11 -5.62
N ILE A 312 -7.10 -3.44 -5.61
CA ILE A 312 -6.63 -2.54 -6.66
C ILE A 312 -5.49 -3.25 -7.39
N TYR A 313 -5.71 -3.57 -8.65
CA TYR A 313 -4.80 -4.33 -9.50
C TYR A 313 -4.27 -3.44 -10.62
N LEU A 314 -2.95 -3.39 -10.77
CA LEU A 314 -2.28 -2.79 -11.91
C LEU A 314 -1.80 -3.89 -12.83
N LEU A 315 -2.23 -3.84 -14.08
CA LEU A 315 -1.87 -4.80 -15.11
C LEU A 315 -1.11 -4.11 -16.23
N GLU A 316 0.05 -4.63 -16.57
CA GLU A 316 0.87 -4.16 -17.66
C GLU A 316 0.31 -4.67 -18.98
N GLN A 317 0.19 -3.76 -19.95
CA GLN A 317 -0.23 -4.07 -21.31
C GLN A 317 0.99 -4.49 -22.15
N GLN A 318 0.75 -5.22 -23.24
CA GLN A 318 1.83 -5.54 -24.16
C GLN A 318 2.41 -4.27 -24.79
N PRO A 319 3.75 -4.17 -24.92
CA PRO A 319 4.39 -3.01 -25.53
C PRO A 319 3.80 -2.69 -26.92
N GLY A 320 3.47 -1.41 -27.14
CA GLY A 320 2.95 -0.92 -28.42
C GLY A 320 1.48 -1.28 -28.73
N LYS A 321 0.80 -2.05 -27.87
CA LYS A 321 -0.61 -2.43 -28.06
C LYS A 321 -1.51 -1.66 -27.10
N LYS A 322 -2.28 -0.73 -27.64
CA LYS A 322 -3.36 -0.06 -26.91
C LYS A 322 -4.60 -0.96 -26.87
N ILE A 323 -5.29 -0.97 -25.73
CA ILE A 323 -6.55 -1.68 -25.58
C ILE A 323 -7.68 -0.77 -26.09
N ASP A 324 -8.59 -1.33 -26.90
CA ASP A 324 -9.80 -0.64 -27.31
C ASP A 324 -10.78 -0.49 -26.13
N VAL A 325 -10.98 0.76 -25.69
CA VAL A 325 -11.82 1.09 -24.55
C VAL A 325 -13.32 1.00 -24.87
N ALA A 326 -13.74 1.16 -26.13
CA ALA A 326 -15.13 0.95 -26.53
C ALA A 326 -15.53 -0.51 -26.33
N LYS A 327 -14.65 -1.43 -26.73
CA LYS A 327 -14.82 -2.87 -26.47
C LYS A 327 -14.82 -3.20 -24.98
N LEU A 328 -14.02 -2.50 -24.16
CA LEU A 328 -14.06 -2.66 -22.70
C LEU A 328 -15.41 -2.24 -22.11
N LYS A 329 -15.94 -1.08 -22.54
CA LYS A 329 -17.25 -0.60 -22.11
C LYS A 329 -18.35 -1.60 -22.48
N GLY A 330 -18.35 -2.10 -23.71
CA GLY A 330 -19.33 -3.10 -24.16
C GLY A 330 -19.29 -4.41 -23.37
N LEU A 331 -18.09 -4.90 -23.02
CA LEU A 331 -17.92 -6.17 -22.31
C LEU A 331 -18.19 -6.09 -20.81
N TYR A 332 -17.98 -4.93 -20.18
CA TYR A 332 -17.96 -4.80 -18.71
C TYR A 332 -18.91 -3.75 -18.15
N SER A 333 -19.83 -3.21 -18.96
CA SER A 333 -20.81 -2.19 -18.57
C SER A 333 -21.62 -2.56 -17.31
N GLN A 334 -21.95 -3.85 -17.16
CA GLN A 334 -22.76 -4.35 -16.05
C GLN A 334 -22.05 -4.34 -14.69
N ARG A 335 -20.71 -4.25 -14.66
CA ARG A 335 -19.83 -4.29 -13.46
C ARG A 335 -19.86 -5.58 -12.65
N ASP A 336 -21.03 -6.17 -12.44
CA ASP A 336 -21.25 -7.40 -11.68
C ASP A 336 -20.80 -8.64 -12.48
N GLY A 337 -20.39 -9.69 -11.76
CA GLY A 337 -19.83 -10.90 -12.36
C GLY A 337 -18.44 -10.71 -12.99
N PHE A 338 -17.75 -9.61 -12.68
CA PHE A 338 -16.44 -9.30 -13.28
C PHE A 338 -15.38 -10.34 -12.89
N SER A 339 -14.68 -10.89 -13.89
CA SER A 339 -13.57 -11.82 -13.68
C SER A 339 -12.25 -11.22 -14.13
N LEU A 340 -11.35 -10.94 -13.17
CA LEU A 340 -10.02 -10.42 -13.47
C LEU A 340 -9.18 -11.42 -14.27
N LYS A 341 -9.37 -12.73 -14.05
CA LYS A 341 -8.71 -13.78 -14.83
C LYS A 341 -9.10 -13.71 -16.30
N SER A 342 -10.40 -13.58 -16.60
CA SER A 342 -10.86 -13.52 -18.00
C SER A 342 -10.42 -12.22 -18.68
N PHE A 343 -10.41 -11.10 -17.94
CA PHE A 343 -9.85 -9.83 -18.43
C PHE A 343 -8.36 -9.99 -18.80
N ARG A 344 -7.57 -10.57 -17.89
CA ARG A 344 -6.15 -10.80 -18.08
C ARG A 344 -5.87 -11.63 -19.34
N ASP A 345 -6.62 -12.72 -19.52
CA ASP A 345 -6.41 -13.66 -20.62
C ASP A 345 -6.89 -13.07 -21.96
N LYS A 346 -8.02 -12.34 -21.99
CA LYS A 346 -8.56 -11.67 -23.20
C LYS A 346 -7.65 -10.57 -23.75
N PHE A 347 -7.06 -9.78 -22.85
CA PHE A 347 -6.22 -8.63 -23.24
C PHE A 347 -4.71 -8.92 -23.10
N SER A 348 -4.34 -10.16 -22.75
CA SER A 348 -2.94 -10.60 -22.57
C SER A 348 -2.12 -9.67 -21.67
N THR A 349 -2.74 -9.19 -20.58
CA THR A 349 -2.09 -8.27 -19.63
C THR A 349 -1.42 -9.03 -18.49
N THR A 350 -0.39 -8.47 -17.87
CA THR A 350 0.32 -9.10 -16.74
C THR A 350 0.15 -8.31 -15.45
N PRO A 351 -0.41 -8.89 -14.37
CA PRO A 351 -0.55 -8.18 -13.10
C PRO A 351 0.83 -7.98 -12.46
N PHE A 352 1.16 -6.74 -12.10
CA PHE A 352 2.48 -6.36 -11.57
C PHE A 352 2.40 -5.50 -10.30
N GLY A 353 1.30 -4.78 -10.10
CA GLY A 353 1.08 -3.95 -8.91
C GLY A 353 -0.20 -4.33 -8.20
N PHE A 354 -0.19 -4.25 -6.87
CA PHE A 354 -1.36 -4.57 -6.05
C PHE A 354 -1.40 -3.72 -4.76
N ASN A 355 -2.58 -3.26 -4.41
CA ASN A 355 -2.91 -2.77 -3.07
C ASN A 355 -4.38 -3.12 -2.77
N MET A 356 -4.81 -3.00 -1.53
CA MET A 356 -6.20 -3.22 -1.16
C MET A 356 -6.61 -2.39 0.04
N PHE A 357 -7.91 -2.17 0.16
CA PHE A 357 -8.56 -1.73 1.38
C PHE A 357 -9.83 -2.56 1.58
N ARG A 358 -10.49 -2.37 2.72
CA ARG A 358 -11.76 -3.03 3.02
C ARG A 358 -12.84 -2.01 3.29
N SER A 359 -14.08 -2.34 2.98
CA SER A 359 -15.27 -1.58 3.36
C SER A 359 -16.19 -2.45 4.21
N VAL A 360 -16.92 -1.82 5.12
CA VAL A 360 -17.97 -2.42 5.96
C VAL A 360 -19.17 -1.50 5.94
N TRP A 361 -20.33 -1.99 6.36
CA TRP A 361 -21.46 -1.11 6.64
C TRP A 361 -21.11 -0.18 7.82
N ASP A 362 -21.25 1.13 7.59
CA ASP A 362 -21.13 2.18 8.58
C ASP A 362 -22.38 3.08 8.59
N GLU A 363 -22.40 4.08 9.48
CA GLU A 363 -23.53 5.00 9.63
C GLU A 363 -23.80 5.84 8.37
N ASN A 364 -22.77 6.06 7.55
CA ASN A 364 -22.82 6.94 6.38
C ASN A 364 -23.11 6.18 5.08
N THR A 365 -23.03 4.84 5.10
CA THR A 365 -23.13 3.98 3.91
C THR A 365 -24.45 4.20 3.19
N ALA A 366 -25.57 4.29 3.91
CA ALA A 366 -26.88 4.57 3.33
C ALA A 366 -26.93 5.92 2.59
N ALA A 367 -26.32 6.96 3.16
CA ALA A 367 -26.27 8.29 2.55
C ALA A 367 -25.34 8.34 1.32
N VAL A 368 -24.23 7.60 1.32
CA VAL A 368 -23.36 7.43 0.15
C VAL A 368 -24.12 6.69 -0.96
N MET A 369 -24.80 5.58 -0.63
CA MET A 369 -25.58 4.81 -1.60
C MET A 369 -26.69 5.66 -2.23
N ALA A 370 -27.42 6.44 -1.44
CA ALA A 370 -28.46 7.34 -1.94
C ALA A 370 -27.92 8.41 -2.90
N ARG A 371 -26.78 9.05 -2.57
CA ARG A 371 -26.16 10.08 -3.43
C ARG A 371 -25.71 9.56 -4.79
N HIS A 372 -25.38 8.27 -4.89
CA HIS A 372 -24.90 7.62 -6.11
C HIS A 372 -25.94 6.67 -6.73
N ASN A 373 -27.21 6.74 -6.29
CA ASN A 373 -28.31 5.90 -6.76
C ASN A 373 -28.01 4.38 -6.72
N ILE A 374 -27.34 3.93 -5.65
CA ILE A 374 -26.98 2.54 -5.45
C ILE A 374 -28.08 1.84 -4.65
N PRO A 375 -28.69 0.75 -5.15
CA PRO A 375 -29.75 0.03 -4.45
C PRO A 375 -29.22 -0.87 -3.32
N GLY A 376 -30.10 -1.28 -2.40
CA GLY A 376 -29.82 -2.28 -1.37
C GLY A 376 -29.36 -1.72 -0.01
N SER A 377 -29.57 -0.43 0.26
CA SER A 377 -29.32 0.16 1.59
C SER A 377 -30.36 -0.25 2.64
N ASP A 378 -31.51 -0.73 2.18
CA ASP A 378 -32.66 -1.22 2.95
C ASP A 378 -32.58 -2.71 3.29
N VAL A 379 -31.54 -3.40 2.81
CA VAL A 379 -31.32 -4.84 3.02
C VAL A 379 -30.37 -5.09 4.19
N GLU A 380 -30.74 -6.03 5.07
CA GLU A 380 -29.90 -6.49 6.18
C GLU A 380 -29.72 -8.01 6.11
N PHE A 381 -28.47 -8.46 6.03
CA PHE A 381 -28.12 -9.87 6.16
C PHE A 381 -28.02 -10.27 7.62
N ARG A 382 -28.55 -11.47 7.92
CA ARG A 382 -28.44 -12.09 9.23
C ARG A 382 -27.83 -13.48 9.09
N PRO A 383 -27.08 -13.95 10.10
CA PRO A 383 -26.56 -15.31 10.09
C PRO A 383 -27.68 -16.33 9.92
N THR A 384 -27.52 -17.24 8.96
CA THR A 384 -28.44 -18.36 8.77
C THR A 384 -28.44 -19.24 10.01
N ARG A 385 -29.59 -19.39 10.65
CA ARG A 385 -29.72 -20.20 11.85
C ARG A 385 -29.76 -21.67 11.48
N VAL A 386 -28.69 -22.39 11.79
CA VAL A 386 -28.65 -23.86 11.65
C VAL A 386 -29.33 -24.49 12.86
N TYR A 387 -30.47 -25.14 12.65
CA TYR A 387 -31.18 -25.87 13.69
C TYR A 387 -30.59 -27.27 13.88
N SER A 388 -30.71 -27.80 15.10
CA SER A 388 -30.31 -29.18 15.39
C SER A 388 -31.09 -30.16 14.52
N LEU A 389 -30.38 -30.98 13.74
CA LEU A 389 -30.97 -32.10 12.98
C LEU A 389 -31.43 -33.26 13.88
N LYS A 390 -31.02 -33.27 15.15
CA LYS A 390 -31.45 -34.31 16.09
C LYS A 390 -32.96 -34.20 16.32
N PRO A 391 -33.73 -35.28 16.13
CA PRO A 391 -35.16 -35.25 16.40
C PRO A 391 -35.40 -34.96 17.89
N PRO A 392 -36.57 -34.40 18.25
CA PRO A 392 -36.91 -34.19 19.64
C PRO A 392 -37.05 -35.54 20.35
N VAL A 393 -36.17 -35.82 21.31
CA VAL A 393 -36.23 -37.03 22.14
C VAL A 393 -36.93 -36.72 23.46
N LYS A 394 -37.68 -37.69 24.00
CA LYS A 394 -38.29 -37.59 25.33
C LYS A 394 -37.19 -37.33 26.38
N PRO A 395 -37.39 -36.37 27.30
CA PRO A 395 -36.38 -36.06 28.30
C PRO A 395 -36.18 -37.28 29.22
N ARG A 396 -34.91 -37.67 29.41
CA ARG A 396 -34.49 -38.78 30.26
C ARG A 396 -34.08 -38.24 31.63
N GLY A 397 -34.22 -39.05 32.67
CA GLY A 397 -33.95 -38.67 34.06
C GLY A 397 -35.15 -38.93 34.97
N TRP A 398 -34.90 -39.12 36.27
CA TRP A 398 -35.94 -39.45 37.25
C TRP A 398 -36.94 -38.30 37.42
N GLU A 399 -36.41 -37.07 37.41
CA GLU A 399 -37.12 -35.80 37.55
C GLU A 399 -37.88 -35.45 36.27
N ALA A 400 -37.30 -35.73 35.10
CA ALA A 400 -37.90 -35.51 33.80
C ALA A 400 -39.16 -36.36 33.58
N LYS A 401 -39.11 -37.63 33.98
CA LYS A 401 -40.24 -38.58 33.85
C LYS A 401 -41.41 -38.24 34.78
N ARG A 402 -41.18 -37.47 35.85
CA ARG A 402 -42.16 -37.18 36.93
C ARG A 402 -42.65 -35.73 36.94
N GLN A 403 -42.70 -35.11 35.76
CA GLN A 403 -43.19 -33.74 35.57
C GLN A 403 -44.71 -33.60 35.48
N GLY A 404 -45.41 -34.69 35.21
CA GLY A 404 -46.86 -34.70 34.99
C GLY A 404 -47.69 -34.62 36.28
N PRO A 405 -49.01 -34.32 36.16
CA PRO A 405 -49.93 -34.23 37.30
C PRO A 405 -50.01 -35.49 38.16
N LYS A 406 -49.79 -36.68 37.57
CA LYS A 406 -49.73 -37.96 38.28
C LYS A 406 -48.74 -37.97 39.46
N TYR A 407 -47.68 -37.16 39.39
CA TYR A 407 -46.62 -37.09 40.40
C TYR A 407 -46.64 -35.77 41.20
N ARG A 408 -47.81 -35.16 41.37
CA ARG A 408 -47.94 -33.85 42.05
C ARG A 408 -47.33 -33.83 43.46
N HIS A 409 -47.44 -34.93 44.19
CA HIS A 409 -46.82 -35.09 45.52
C HIS A 409 -45.26 -35.05 45.49
N LEU A 410 -44.64 -35.29 44.32
CA LEU A 410 -43.19 -35.25 44.13
C LEU A 410 -42.71 -33.94 43.48
N TRP A 411 -43.60 -32.99 43.17
CA TRP A 411 -43.22 -31.75 42.49
C TRP A 411 -42.24 -30.89 43.29
N LYS A 412 -42.16 -31.06 44.60
CA LYS A 412 -41.12 -30.43 45.43
C LYS A 412 -39.69 -30.82 45.03
N TYR A 413 -39.50 -32.01 44.46
CA TYR A 413 -38.20 -32.50 43.97
C TYR A 413 -38.03 -32.33 42.45
N THR A 414 -39.13 -32.21 41.70
CA THR A 414 -39.09 -32.26 40.23
C THR A 414 -39.31 -30.90 39.56
N LYS A 415 -39.99 -29.93 40.19
CA LYS A 415 -40.24 -28.58 39.64
C LYS A 415 -39.24 -27.56 40.19
N ASN A 416 -39.04 -26.46 39.46
CA ASN A 416 -38.16 -25.35 39.85
C ASN A 416 -36.70 -25.75 40.13
N ILE A 417 -36.21 -26.81 39.48
CA ILE A 417 -34.80 -27.19 39.56
C ILE A 417 -33.99 -26.22 38.72
N ARG A 418 -33.06 -25.49 39.35
CA ARG A 418 -32.23 -24.48 38.68
C ARG A 418 -31.57 -25.03 37.41
N GLY A 419 -31.89 -24.42 36.27
CA GLY A 419 -31.33 -24.77 34.96
C GLY A 419 -31.89 -26.05 34.33
N ILE A 420 -32.85 -26.75 34.97
CA ILE A 420 -33.38 -28.05 34.55
C ILE A 420 -34.92 -28.03 34.42
N SER A 421 -35.65 -27.47 35.39
CA SER A 421 -37.11 -27.37 35.35
C SER A 421 -37.61 -26.05 35.94
N ASN A 422 -38.77 -25.59 35.48
CA ASN A 422 -39.49 -24.44 36.04
C ASN A 422 -40.87 -24.88 36.54
N SER A 423 -41.71 -23.92 36.96
CA SER A 423 -43.05 -24.18 37.49
C SER A 423 -43.97 -24.84 36.45
N ARG A 424 -43.71 -24.58 35.15
CA ARG A 424 -44.46 -25.14 34.03
C ARG A 424 -43.96 -26.53 33.61
N GLY A 425 -42.68 -26.87 33.88
CA GLY A 425 -42.14 -28.21 33.69
C GLY A 425 -40.68 -28.25 33.27
N TRP A 426 -40.28 -29.32 32.60
CA TRP A 426 -38.90 -29.49 32.13
C TRP A 426 -38.51 -28.39 31.16
N ILE A 427 -37.34 -27.77 31.35
CA ILE A 427 -36.85 -26.73 30.46
C ILE A 427 -36.41 -27.42 29.16
N LYS A 428 -37.12 -27.15 28.06
CA LYS A 428 -36.65 -27.51 26.72
C LYS A 428 -35.43 -26.65 26.44
N ARG A 429 -34.22 -27.21 26.53
CA ARG A 429 -33.03 -26.56 25.97
C ARG A 429 -33.30 -26.40 24.47
N ARG A 430 -33.45 -25.16 24.03
CA ARG A 430 -33.65 -24.81 22.61
C ARG A 430 -32.40 -25.10 21.81
#